data_AF-A0A534UJV0-F1
#
_entry.id   AF-A0A534UJV0-F1
#
_cell.length_a   1.000
_cell.length_b   1.000
_cell.length_c   1.000
_cell.angle_alpha   90.00
_cell.angle_beta   90.00
_cell.angle_gamma   90.00
#
_symmetry.space_group_name_H-M   'P 1'
#
loop_
_entity.id
_entity.type
_entity.pdbx_description
1 polymer ?
#
loop_
_entity_poly.entity_id
_entity_poly.type
_entity_poly.pdbx_seq_one_letter_code
_entity_poly.pdbx_strand_id
1 'polypeptide(L)'
;MSPSRRTLAVVGLVSCLAGVAHAGESPRALVEKMSREAVDILGNKSLSSEEKRHRIEDLAYANIDFDTMSRLVLGRNWSRLSAAQQAEFVKLFRKHLALTYGRNIESYNNEKVEVVGERDEGRGDWSVKTKILRGGGSADVL
;
A
#
# COMPACT_ATOMS: atom_id res chain seq x y z
N MET A 1 68.71 29.07 18.11
CA MET A 1 67.77 30.12 17.67
C MET A 1 66.64 29.47 16.89
N SER A 2 65.39 29.61 17.36
CA SER A 2 64.21 29.41 16.53
C SER A 2 64.13 30.53 15.47
N PRO A 3 63.30 30.36 14.43
CA PRO A 3 61.97 30.96 14.54
C PRO A 3 60.83 30.08 13.98
N SER A 4 59.64 30.56 14.28
CA SER A 4 58.33 29.92 14.25
C SER A 4 57.55 30.06 12.93
N ARG A 5 56.68 29.06 12.70
CA ARG A 5 55.29 29.12 12.19
C ARG A 5 55.01 29.81 10.84
N ARG A 6 54.39 29.06 9.94
CA ARG A 6 53.12 29.43 9.28
C ARG A 6 52.45 28.20 8.65
N THR A 7 51.45 27.68 9.33
CA THR A 7 50.46 26.73 8.82
C THR A 7 49.65 27.41 7.71
N LEU A 8 49.59 26.80 6.52
CA LEU A 8 48.56 27.12 5.53
C LEU A 8 47.69 25.88 5.34
N ALA A 9 46.48 25.95 5.86
CA ALA A 9 45.43 24.95 5.64
C ALA A 9 44.77 25.23 4.29
N VAL A 10 44.76 24.24 3.40
CA VAL A 10 43.95 24.27 2.17
C VAL A 10 42.70 23.46 2.45
N VAL A 11 41.59 24.15 2.71
CA VAL A 11 40.24 23.57 2.79
C VAL A 11 39.74 23.42 1.35
N GLY A 12 39.89 22.21 0.80
CA GLY A 12 39.30 21.83 -0.48
C GLY A 12 37.82 21.49 -0.29
N LEU A 13 36.97 22.30 -0.91
CA LEU A 13 35.52 22.19 -0.92
C LEU A 13 35.07 20.86 -1.57
N VAL A 14 34.66 19.89 -0.74
CA VAL A 14 34.00 18.66 -1.21
C VAL A 14 32.57 19.03 -1.61
N SER A 15 32.35 19.14 -2.92
CA SER A 15 31.02 19.35 -3.49
C SER A 15 30.23 18.05 -3.37
N CYS A 16 29.37 17.95 -2.36
CA CYS A 16 28.40 16.87 -2.26
C CYS A 16 27.38 17.02 -3.40
N LEU A 17 27.47 16.14 -4.40
CA LEU A 17 26.34 15.79 -5.25
C LEU A 17 25.31 15.10 -4.36
N ALA A 18 24.45 15.91 -3.72
CA ALA A 18 23.23 15.41 -3.12
C ALA A 18 22.37 14.85 -4.25
N GLY A 19 22.36 13.52 -4.37
CA GLY A 19 21.40 12.84 -5.22
C GLY A 19 20.01 13.29 -4.81
N VAL A 20 19.24 13.80 -5.76
CA VAL A 20 17.82 14.11 -5.55
C VAL A 20 17.14 12.77 -5.28
N ALA A 21 17.00 12.42 -4.00
CA ALA A 21 16.14 11.34 -3.59
C ALA A 21 14.75 11.70 -4.11
N HIS A 22 14.27 10.95 -5.09
CA HIS A 22 12.86 11.00 -5.46
C HIS A 22 12.13 10.47 -4.24
N ALA A 23 11.63 11.38 -3.41
CA ALA A 23 10.72 11.05 -2.33
C ALA A 23 9.45 10.53 -2.98
N GLY A 24 9.42 9.23 -3.27
CA GLY A 24 8.18 8.52 -3.56
C GLY A 24 7.20 8.74 -2.41
N GLU A 25 5.92 8.58 -2.69
CA GLU A 25 4.88 8.61 -1.66
C GLU A 25 5.23 7.62 -0.54
N SER A 26 5.17 8.06 0.73
CA SER A 26 5.50 7.18 1.84
C SER A 26 4.51 6.01 1.94
N PRO A 27 4.90 4.84 2.48
CA PRO A 27 3.99 3.71 2.65
C PRO A 27 2.73 4.09 3.41
N ARG A 28 2.87 4.89 4.48
CA ARG A 28 1.73 5.48 5.20
C ARG A 28 0.85 6.34 4.29
N ALA A 29 1.42 7.27 3.54
CA ALA A 29 0.64 8.17 2.68
C ALA A 29 -0.16 7.38 1.63
N LEU A 30 0.45 6.35 1.03
CA LEU A 30 -0.21 5.44 0.09
C LEU A 30 -1.43 4.76 0.72
N VAL A 31 -1.25 4.14 1.90
CA VAL A 31 -2.33 3.43 2.60
C VAL A 31 -3.44 4.39 3.05
N GLU A 32 -3.07 5.58 3.53
CA GLU A 32 -4.04 6.62 3.89
C GLU A 32 -4.85 7.08 2.67
N LYS A 33 -4.19 7.29 1.53
CA LYS A 33 -4.83 7.69 0.27
C LYS A 33 -5.81 6.62 -0.21
N MET A 34 -5.36 5.37 -0.32
CA MET A 34 -6.22 4.25 -0.71
C MET A 34 -7.43 4.11 0.22
N SER A 35 -7.21 4.23 1.54
CA SER A 35 -8.27 4.10 2.53
C SER A 35 -9.32 5.21 2.40
N ARG A 36 -8.88 6.47 2.18
CA ARG A 36 -9.78 7.59 1.92
C ARG A 36 -10.59 7.38 0.65
N GLU A 37 -9.94 7.03 -0.46
CA GLU A 37 -10.61 6.80 -1.74
C GLU A 37 -11.65 5.67 -1.63
N ALA A 38 -11.31 4.58 -0.92
CA ALA A 38 -12.26 3.50 -0.67
C ALA A 38 -13.48 3.97 0.12
N VAL A 39 -13.28 4.69 1.24
CA VAL A 39 -14.37 5.23 2.07
C VAL A 39 -15.22 6.23 1.29
N ASP A 40 -14.61 7.07 0.46
CA ASP A 40 -15.32 8.04 -0.39
C ASP A 40 -16.21 7.34 -1.43
N ILE A 41 -15.71 6.27 -2.07
CA ILE A 41 -16.50 5.45 -2.99
C ILE A 41 -17.68 4.81 -2.26
N LEU A 42 -17.43 4.19 -1.10
CA LEU A 42 -18.45 3.49 -0.31
C LEU A 42 -19.53 4.45 0.22
N GLY A 43 -19.13 5.62 0.68
CA GLY A 43 -20.01 6.67 1.22
C GLY A 43 -20.78 7.46 0.16
N ASN A 44 -20.38 7.37 -1.12
CA ASN A 44 -21.05 8.11 -2.18
C ASN A 44 -22.46 7.55 -2.47
N LYS A 45 -23.49 8.36 -2.14
CA LYS A 45 -24.90 7.99 -2.32
C LYS A 45 -25.38 8.09 -3.77
N SER A 46 -24.62 8.72 -4.67
CA SER A 46 -24.97 8.81 -6.09
C SER A 46 -24.56 7.57 -6.89
N LEU A 47 -23.76 6.68 -6.30
CA LEU A 47 -23.30 5.45 -6.96
C LEU A 47 -24.20 4.27 -6.56
N SER A 48 -24.58 3.46 -7.54
CA SER A 48 -25.16 2.15 -7.31
C SER A 48 -24.16 1.20 -6.64
N SER A 49 -24.64 0.13 -6.03
CA SER A 49 -23.77 -0.90 -5.44
C SER A 49 -22.83 -1.53 -6.47
N GLU A 50 -23.27 -1.66 -7.73
CA GLU A 50 -22.45 -2.18 -8.83
C GLU A 50 -21.32 -1.23 -9.22
N GLU A 51 -21.61 0.06 -9.34
CA GLU A 51 -20.58 1.08 -9.61
C GLU A 51 -19.57 1.16 -8.47
N LYS A 52 -20.01 1.05 -7.21
CA LYS A 52 -19.11 0.98 -6.06
C LYS A 52 -18.19 -0.24 -6.14
N ARG A 53 -18.74 -1.42 -6.47
CA ARG A 53 -17.95 -2.64 -6.67
C ARG A 53 -16.87 -2.44 -7.73
N HIS A 54 -17.23 -1.94 -8.90
CA HIS A 54 -16.27 -1.72 -9.97
C HIS A 54 -15.17 -0.73 -9.57
N ARG A 55 -15.51 0.40 -8.93
CA ARG A 55 -14.51 1.38 -8.52
C ARG A 55 -13.59 0.88 -7.41
N ILE A 56 -14.10 0.09 -6.47
CA ILE A 56 -13.26 -0.56 -5.45
C ILE A 56 -12.35 -1.62 -6.07
N GLU A 57 -12.84 -2.37 -7.06
CA GLU A 57 -12.05 -3.33 -7.82
C GLU A 57 -10.90 -2.62 -8.57
N ASP A 58 -11.18 -1.52 -9.26
CA ASP A 58 -10.17 -0.72 -9.95
C ASP A 58 -9.14 -0.13 -8.97
N LEU A 59 -9.59 0.37 -7.82
CA LEU A 59 -8.73 0.87 -6.75
C LEU A 59 -7.80 -0.23 -6.23
N ALA A 60 -8.31 -1.46 -6.03
CA ALA A 60 -7.50 -2.59 -5.62
C ALA A 60 -6.47 -2.97 -6.70
N TYR A 61 -6.87 -3.01 -7.97
CA TYR A 61 -5.98 -3.36 -9.08
C TYR A 61 -4.86 -2.35 -9.31
N ALA A 62 -5.11 -1.07 -9.03
CA ALA A 62 -4.10 -0.02 -9.18
C ALA A 62 -3.01 -0.07 -8.10
N ASN A 63 -3.31 -0.64 -6.92
CA ASN A 63 -2.44 -0.48 -5.75
C ASN A 63 -1.97 -1.80 -5.13
N ILE A 64 -2.49 -2.95 -5.56
CA ILE A 64 -2.12 -4.26 -5.02
C ILE A 64 -1.42 -5.09 -6.09
N ASP A 65 -0.23 -5.61 -5.76
CA ASP A 65 0.49 -6.56 -6.60
C ASP A 65 -0.12 -7.97 -6.50
N PHE A 66 -1.18 -8.19 -7.27
CA PHE A 66 -1.85 -9.48 -7.35
C PHE A 66 -0.95 -10.59 -7.90
N ASP A 67 0.05 -10.28 -8.70
CA ASP A 67 0.99 -11.27 -9.22
C ASP A 67 1.85 -11.83 -8.09
N THR A 68 2.39 -10.96 -7.23
CA THR A 68 3.12 -11.36 -6.02
C THR A 68 2.21 -12.06 -5.03
N MET A 69 1.00 -11.53 -4.77
CA MET A 69 0.06 -12.21 -3.87
C MET A 69 -0.33 -13.61 -4.37
N SER A 70 -0.59 -13.78 -5.66
CA SER A 70 -0.91 -15.09 -6.24
C SER A 70 0.24 -16.08 -6.09
N ARG A 71 1.49 -15.63 -6.28
CA ARG A 71 2.69 -16.45 -6.00
C ARG A 71 2.75 -16.88 -4.53
N LEU A 72 2.51 -15.96 -3.61
CA LEU A 72 2.54 -16.24 -2.17
C LEU A 72 1.44 -17.24 -1.76
N VAL A 73 0.22 -17.08 -2.29
CA VAL A 73 -0.92 -17.97 -2.01
C VAL A 73 -0.65 -19.39 -2.50
N LEU A 74 -0.09 -19.56 -3.71
CA LEU A 74 0.20 -20.88 -4.26
C LEU A 74 1.49 -21.50 -3.71
N GLY A 75 2.42 -20.68 -3.21
CA GLY A 75 3.71 -21.10 -2.69
C GLY A 75 4.45 -22.00 -3.69
N ARG A 76 4.91 -23.16 -3.21
CA ARG A 76 5.64 -24.15 -4.04
C ARG A 76 4.88 -24.65 -5.27
N ASN A 77 3.55 -24.50 -5.32
CA ASN A 77 2.76 -24.95 -6.47
C ASN A 77 2.83 -23.97 -7.64
N TRP A 78 3.25 -22.71 -7.42
CA TRP A 78 3.35 -21.71 -8.48
C TRP A 78 4.25 -22.15 -9.63
N SER A 79 5.43 -22.70 -9.31
CA SER A 79 6.41 -23.15 -10.29
C SER A 79 5.99 -24.40 -11.07
N ARG A 80 4.91 -25.07 -10.66
CA ARG A 80 4.36 -26.25 -11.35
C ARG A 80 3.34 -25.87 -12.44
N LEU A 81 2.88 -24.62 -12.44
CA LEU A 81 1.93 -24.11 -13.43
C LEU A 81 2.67 -23.61 -14.67
N SER A 82 2.09 -23.83 -15.86
CA SER A 82 2.54 -23.16 -17.08
C SER A 82 2.27 -21.65 -16.99
N ALA A 83 2.92 -20.85 -17.84
CA ALA A 83 2.69 -19.40 -17.89
C ALA A 83 1.20 -19.06 -18.15
N ALA A 84 0.53 -19.82 -19.00
CA ALA A 84 -0.90 -19.66 -19.24
C ALA A 84 -1.76 -19.96 -18.00
N GLN A 85 -1.41 -21.01 -17.24
CA GLN A 85 -2.10 -21.35 -16.00
C GLN A 85 -1.83 -20.33 -14.88
N GLN A 86 -0.62 -19.77 -14.82
CA GLN A 86 -0.29 -18.68 -13.89
C GLN A 86 -1.15 -17.44 -14.16
N ALA A 87 -1.22 -17.01 -15.42
CA ALA A 87 -2.04 -15.87 -15.83
C ALA A 87 -3.54 -16.10 -15.54
N GLU A 88 -4.05 -17.29 -15.86
CA GLU A 88 -5.45 -17.63 -15.58
C GLU A 88 -5.72 -17.72 -14.08
N PHE A 89 -4.79 -18.24 -13.27
CA PHE A 89 -4.92 -18.24 -11.82
C PHE A 89 -5.01 -16.82 -11.26
N VAL A 90 -4.11 -15.91 -11.67
CA VAL A 90 -4.12 -14.52 -11.20
C VAL A 90 -5.46 -13.86 -11.52
N LYS A 91 -5.96 -14.03 -12.74
CA LYS A 91 -7.27 -13.52 -13.17
C LYS A 91 -8.42 -14.08 -12.34
N LEU A 92 -8.47 -15.41 -12.14
CA LEU A 92 -9.52 -16.06 -11.37
C LEU A 92 -9.45 -15.70 -9.88
N PHE A 93 -8.25 -15.55 -9.34
CA PHE A 93 -8.04 -15.14 -7.95
C PHE A 93 -8.56 -13.72 -7.70
N ARG A 94 -8.24 -12.77 -8.60
CA ARG A 94 -8.79 -11.40 -8.57
C ARG A 94 -10.32 -11.42 -8.58
N LYS A 95 -10.92 -12.12 -9.55
CA LYS A 95 -12.38 -12.27 -9.65
C LYS A 95 -12.98 -12.90 -8.39
N HIS A 96 -12.34 -13.92 -7.83
CA HIS A 96 -12.81 -14.57 -6.61
C HIS A 96 -12.82 -13.61 -5.41
N LEU A 97 -11.76 -12.81 -5.23
CA LEU A 97 -11.70 -11.82 -4.15
C LEU A 97 -12.79 -10.75 -4.30
N ALA A 98 -12.99 -10.22 -5.52
CA ALA A 98 -14.05 -9.25 -5.80
C ALA A 98 -15.45 -9.79 -5.44
N LEU A 99 -15.73 -11.05 -5.77
CA LEU A 99 -17.00 -11.70 -5.44
C LEU A 99 -17.14 -11.97 -3.93
N THR A 100 -16.09 -12.47 -3.27
CA THR A 100 -16.12 -12.83 -1.85
C THR A 100 -16.32 -11.62 -0.95
N TYR A 101 -15.62 -10.52 -1.25
CA TYR A 101 -15.64 -9.29 -0.45
C TYR A 101 -16.64 -8.24 -0.96
N GLY A 102 -17.28 -8.46 -2.11
CA GLY A 102 -18.28 -7.55 -2.66
C GLY A 102 -19.46 -7.28 -1.71
N ARG A 103 -19.80 -8.23 -0.82
CA ARG A 103 -20.83 -8.03 0.22
C ARG A 103 -20.46 -6.96 1.25
N ASN A 104 -19.16 -6.74 1.51
CA ASN A 104 -18.70 -5.72 2.44
C ASN A 104 -19.05 -4.31 1.96
N ILE A 105 -19.15 -4.12 0.64
CA ILE A 105 -19.55 -2.84 0.02
C ILE A 105 -21.00 -2.51 0.35
N GLU A 106 -21.86 -3.53 0.39
CA GLU A 106 -23.28 -3.39 0.69
C GLU A 106 -23.52 -3.17 2.20
N SER A 107 -22.62 -3.66 3.06
CA SER A 107 -22.72 -3.51 4.51
C SER A 107 -22.09 -2.24 5.06
N TYR A 108 -21.50 -1.38 4.23
CA TYR A 108 -20.86 -0.14 4.68
C TYR A 108 -21.85 0.75 5.43
N ASN A 109 -21.49 1.15 6.65
CA ASN A 109 -22.30 1.95 7.55
C ASN A 109 -21.47 3.06 8.21
N ASN A 110 -20.84 3.89 7.38
CA ASN A 110 -20.08 5.07 7.80
C ASN A 110 -18.83 4.75 8.62
N GLU A 111 -18.19 3.60 8.37
CA GLU A 111 -16.90 3.28 8.94
C GLU A 111 -15.83 4.29 8.53
N LYS A 112 -14.89 4.53 9.45
CA LYS A 112 -13.68 5.32 9.19
C LYS A 112 -12.46 4.42 9.28
N VAL A 113 -11.41 4.74 8.53
CA VAL A 113 -10.13 4.06 8.62
C VAL A 113 -9.10 5.04 9.17
N GLU A 114 -8.39 4.61 10.22
CA GLU A 114 -7.31 5.38 10.85
C GLU A 114 -5.99 4.61 10.74
N VAL A 115 -4.93 5.25 10.25
CA VAL A 115 -3.58 4.67 10.30
C VAL A 115 -2.96 4.93 11.67
N VAL A 116 -2.83 3.88 12.46
CA VAL A 116 -2.40 3.92 13.87
C VAL A 116 -0.90 3.70 14.05
N GLY A 117 -0.18 3.32 12.99
CA GLY A 117 1.28 3.21 13.03
C GLY A 117 1.88 2.69 11.74
N GLU A 118 3.19 2.82 11.60
CA GLU A 118 3.99 2.18 10.56
C GLU A 118 5.28 1.62 11.15
N ARG A 119 5.86 0.62 10.50
CA ARG A 119 7.11 -0.02 10.91
C ARG A 119 7.91 -0.41 9.68
N ASP A 120 9.18 -0.01 9.66
CA ASP A 120 10.18 -0.52 8.71
C ASP A 120 10.51 -1.99 9.08
N GLU A 121 10.34 -2.90 8.14
CA GLU A 121 10.64 -4.34 8.29
C GLU A 121 12.03 -4.69 7.73
N GLY A 122 12.75 -3.70 7.20
CA GLY A 122 14.03 -3.84 6.52
C GLY A 122 13.88 -4.31 5.07
N ARG A 123 14.98 -4.23 4.31
CA ARG A 123 15.04 -4.61 2.87
C ARG A 123 14.03 -3.87 1.98
N GLY A 124 13.55 -2.71 2.41
CA GLY A 124 12.54 -1.93 1.68
C GLY A 124 11.09 -2.32 1.97
N ASP A 125 10.87 -3.30 2.86
CA ASP A 125 9.53 -3.71 3.28
C ASP A 125 9.02 -2.82 4.42
N TRP A 126 7.73 -2.49 4.38
CA TRP A 126 7.06 -1.68 5.41
C TRP A 126 5.73 -2.29 5.79
N SER A 127 5.41 -2.26 7.08
CA SER A 127 4.09 -2.56 7.60
C SER A 127 3.37 -1.28 8.02
N VAL A 128 2.16 -1.07 7.51
CA VAL A 128 1.28 0.03 7.94
C VAL A 128 0.08 -0.56 8.66
N LYS A 129 -0.17 -0.13 9.89
CA LYS A 129 -1.27 -0.61 10.73
C LYS A 129 -2.45 0.33 10.63
N THR A 130 -3.61 -0.22 10.27
CA THR A 130 -4.88 0.50 10.19
C THR A 130 -5.86 -0.01 11.24
N LYS A 131 -6.74 0.87 11.72
CA LYS A 131 -7.89 0.54 12.56
C LYS A 131 -9.18 1.00 11.86
N ILE A 132 -10.20 0.14 11.85
CA ILE A 132 -11.52 0.48 11.33
C ILE A 132 -12.40 0.90 12.50
N LEU A 133 -12.88 2.14 12.48
CA LEU A 133 -13.78 2.71 13.48
C LEU A 133 -15.21 2.60 12.99
N ARG A 134 -16.06 1.83 13.69
CA ARG A 134 -17.49 1.68 13.38
C ARG A 134 -18.32 2.68 14.19
N GLY A 135 -19.15 3.46 13.51
CA GLY A 135 -20.07 4.41 14.13
C GLY A 135 -21.24 3.71 14.82
N GLY A 136 -21.03 3.19 16.03
CA GLY A 136 -22.09 2.61 16.86
C GLY A 136 -21.63 1.49 17.78
N GLY A 137 -21.21 1.85 19.00
CA GLY A 137 -21.40 1.07 20.23
C GLY A 137 -20.77 -0.31 20.41
N SER A 138 -20.26 -1.00 19.39
CA SER A 138 -19.77 -2.37 19.59
C SER A 138 -18.65 -2.79 18.63
N ALA A 139 -17.50 -3.04 19.25
CA ALA A 139 -16.33 -3.76 18.76
C ALA A 139 -15.60 -3.13 17.56
N ASP A 140 -14.62 -2.29 17.89
CA ASP A 140 -13.42 -2.13 17.09
C ASP A 140 -12.80 -3.54 16.89
N VAL A 141 -12.81 -4.06 15.67
CA VAL A 141 -12.08 -5.30 15.37
C VAL A 141 -10.65 -4.90 15.02
N LEU A 142 -9.71 -5.46 15.78
CA LEU A 142 -8.26 -5.29 15.67
C LEU A 142 -7.71 -5.71 14.31
#